data_AF-A0A519EI00-F1
#
_entry.id   AF-A0A519EI00-F1
#
_cell.length_a   1.000
_cell.length_b   1.000
_cell.length_c   1.000
_cell.angle_alpha   90.00
_cell.angle_beta   90.00
_cell.angle_gamma   90.00
#
_symmetry.space_group_name_H-M   'P 1'
#
loop_
_entity.id
_entity.type
_entity.pdbx_description
1 polymer ?
#
loop_
_entity_poly.entity_id
_entity_poly.type
_entity_poly.pdbx_seq_one_letter_code
_entity_poly.pdbx_strand_id
1 'polypeptide(L)'
;FLNERAPEAPDEVLLAGALVAHMEGRGHACLLLDELLDDADALLGWPADAAAALQAALSDVPADADAWRAALQASPLVATVDMRGALRAGAPLVLHEGRLYLRRYWDYERRVAQQVLARGVAPMPVDTSAVREHLDLLFPAATGGDDVAPPIDWQKAACGLALRGRFSIITGGPGTGKTYTAARLLALLFAMDASPERLRVMLAAPTGKAAARLKQSIDAALGELNDQVGDRLPLDELASHIQPARTLHSLLGARPDTRRFRFDAAHPLEVDVLIVDEASMIHLEMMAALLEALPPMARVIFLGDKDQLASVEAGAVLGDLCRGAEAGRYRPETLAYLEAATGQRVPDAFAGDGPPLAQQTVMLRESRRFGGPIGQLATAVNQGDSRSAVALLHTDRSGALAWLDAPSPTDVV
;
A
#
# COMPACT_ATOMS: atom_id res chain seq x y z
N PHE A 1 8.30 -25.90 19.80
CA PHE A 1 8.63 -26.01 18.37
C PHE A 1 10.12 -25.94 18.06
N LEU A 2 10.80 -24.78 18.16
CA LEU A 2 12.23 -24.69 17.76
C LEU A 2 13.11 -25.64 18.58
N ASN A 3 12.93 -25.64 19.91
CA ASN A 3 13.60 -26.58 20.82
C ASN A 3 13.27 -28.06 20.51
N GLU A 4 12.04 -28.37 20.07
CA GLU A 4 11.68 -29.74 19.67
C GLU A 4 12.34 -30.15 18.36
N ARG A 5 12.58 -29.20 17.45
CA ARG A 5 13.23 -29.42 16.14
C ARG A 5 14.74 -29.55 16.27
N ALA A 6 15.35 -28.85 17.22
CA ALA A 6 16.76 -28.95 17.54
C ALA A 6 16.97 -28.69 19.05
N PRO A 7 16.98 -29.74 19.88
CA PRO A 7 17.16 -29.61 21.33
C PRO A 7 18.52 -29.03 21.75
N GLU A 8 19.53 -29.20 20.89
CA GLU A 8 20.88 -28.65 21.06
C GLU A 8 21.01 -27.23 20.50
N ALA A 9 19.89 -26.57 20.16
CA ALA A 9 19.93 -25.20 19.64
C ALA A 9 20.38 -24.25 20.77
N PRO A 10 21.35 -23.36 20.51
CA PRO A 10 21.77 -22.37 21.50
C PRO A 10 20.61 -21.47 21.95
N ASP A 11 20.65 -21.01 23.20
CA ASP A 11 19.60 -20.21 23.82
C ASP A 11 19.36 -18.90 23.05
N GLU A 12 20.40 -18.30 22.49
CA GLU A 12 20.32 -17.10 21.65
C GLU A 12 19.49 -17.30 20.37
N VAL A 13 19.45 -18.53 19.84
CA VAL A 13 18.62 -18.89 18.67
C VAL A 13 17.17 -19.08 19.09
N LEU A 14 16.95 -19.73 20.24
CA LEU A 14 15.61 -19.96 20.78
C LEU A 14 14.95 -18.65 21.19
N LEU A 15 15.70 -17.75 21.84
CA LEU A 15 15.25 -16.41 22.22
C LEU A 15 14.91 -15.58 20.98
N ALA A 16 15.81 -15.51 20.00
CA ALA A 16 15.54 -14.77 18.76
C ALA A 16 14.30 -15.31 18.02
N GLY A 17 14.12 -16.64 18.03
CA GLY A 17 12.93 -17.31 17.51
C GLY A 17 11.64 -16.96 18.26
N ALA A 18 11.70 -16.83 19.59
CA ALA A 18 10.56 -16.38 20.40
C ALA A 18 10.23 -14.90 20.15
N LEU A 19 11.25 -14.05 20.07
CA LEU A 19 11.09 -12.61 19.81
C LEU A 19 10.51 -12.35 18.42
N VAL A 20 10.99 -13.01 17.37
CA VAL A 20 10.39 -12.82 16.03
C VAL A 20 8.94 -13.30 15.96
N ALA A 21 8.58 -14.37 16.68
CA ALA A 21 7.19 -14.82 16.79
C ALA A 21 6.32 -13.82 17.58
N HIS A 22 6.89 -13.19 18.62
CA HIS A 22 6.22 -12.12 19.34
C HIS A 22 5.98 -10.89 18.46
N MET A 23 6.99 -10.47 17.72
CA MET A 23 6.91 -9.34 16.77
C MET A 23 5.86 -9.60 15.67
N GLU A 24 5.76 -10.85 15.19
CA GLU A 24 4.71 -11.26 14.27
C GLU A 24 3.31 -11.08 14.87
N GLY A 25 3.11 -11.50 16.12
CA GLY A 25 1.85 -11.29 16.83
C GLY A 25 1.48 -9.81 17.04
N ARG A 26 2.42 -8.89 16.86
CA ARG A 26 2.22 -7.42 16.91
C ARG A 26 2.12 -6.76 15.55
N GLY A 27 2.15 -7.54 14.47
CA GLY A 27 1.99 -7.01 13.12
C GLY A 27 3.31 -6.78 12.36
N HIS A 28 4.46 -7.17 12.89
CA HIS A 28 5.75 -7.00 12.21
C HIS A 28 6.12 -8.24 11.38
N ALA A 29 6.63 -8.04 10.16
CA ALA A 29 7.04 -9.15 9.30
C ALA A 29 8.39 -9.79 9.74
N CYS A 30 9.22 -9.04 10.47
CA CYS A 30 10.53 -9.45 10.93
C CYS A 30 10.91 -8.78 12.25
N LEU A 31 11.99 -9.29 12.83
CA LEU A 31 12.72 -8.68 13.95
C LEU A 31 13.98 -8.00 13.39
N LEU A 32 14.16 -6.73 13.73
CA LEU A 32 15.34 -5.94 13.41
C LEU A 32 16.34 -6.10 14.55
N LEU A 33 17.39 -6.92 14.34
CA LEU A 33 18.32 -7.28 15.43
C LEU A 33 19.09 -6.08 15.95
N ASP A 34 19.49 -5.17 15.05
CA ASP A 34 20.25 -3.98 15.42
C ASP A 34 19.38 -3.04 16.27
N GLU A 35 18.12 -2.80 15.88
CA GLU A 35 17.18 -1.97 16.66
C GLU A 35 16.82 -2.60 18.01
N LEU A 36 16.74 -3.93 18.09
CA LEU A 36 16.49 -4.63 19.35
C LEU A 36 17.63 -4.41 20.35
N LEU A 37 18.88 -4.43 19.88
CA LEU A 37 20.05 -4.23 20.74
C LEU A 37 20.25 -2.76 21.11
N ASP A 38 19.82 -1.84 20.25
CA ASP A 38 19.91 -0.39 20.50
C ASP A 38 18.82 0.09 21.49
N ASP A 39 17.55 -0.28 21.27
CA ASP A 39 16.41 0.15 22.09
C ASP A 39 15.31 -0.92 22.14
N ALA A 40 15.57 -1.96 22.93
CA ALA A 40 14.63 -3.07 23.12
C ALA A 40 13.26 -2.61 23.66
N ASP A 41 13.24 -1.58 24.53
CA ASP A 41 12.02 -1.08 25.15
C ASP A 41 11.13 -0.39 24.11
N ALA A 42 11.71 0.44 23.22
CA ALA A 42 10.96 1.05 22.13
C ALA A 42 10.44 0.01 21.13
N LEU A 43 11.25 -0.99 20.78
CA LEU A 43 10.87 -2.01 19.79
C LEU A 43 9.81 -2.99 20.33
N LEU A 44 9.98 -3.46 21.57
CA LEU A 44 9.11 -4.47 22.16
C LEU A 44 7.95 -3.88 22.94
N GLY A 45 7.99 -2.59 23.31
CA GLY A 45 6.90 -1.89 24.00
C GLY A 45 6.36 -2.65 25.22
N TRP A 46 7.23 -3.39 25.91
CA TRP A 46 6.85 -4.23 27.04
C TRP A 46 6.65 -3.40 28.31
N PRO A 47 5.78 -3.85 29.23
CA PRO A 47 5.72 -3.25 30.54
C PRO A 47 7.06 -3.43 31.26
N ALA A 48 7.39 -2.48 32.15
CA ALA A 48 8.73 -2.38 32.76
C ALA A 48 9.18 -3.65 33.53
N ASP A 49 8.24 -4.43 34.06
CA ASP A 49 8.52 -5.71 34.73
C ASP A 49 8.94 -6.82 33.75
N ALA A 50 8.35 -6.86 32.56
CA ALA A 50 8.76 -7.77 31.49
C ALA A 50 10.11 -7.36 30.85
N ALA A 51 10.42 -6.06 30.80
CA ALA A 51 11.72 -5.57 30.32
C ALA A 51 12.88 -6.08 31.19
N ALA A 52 12.73 -6.11 32.52
CA ALA A 52 13.74 -6.64 33.43
C ALA A 52 14.01 -8.14 33.21
N ALA A 53 12.95 -8.92 32.95
CA ALA A 53 13.08 -10.34 32.64
C ALA A 53 13.78 -10.57 31.29
N LEU A 54 13.48 -9.74 30.28
CA LEU A 54 14.17 -9.77 29.00
C LEU A 54 15.65 -9.43 29.15
N GLN A 55 15.98 -8.39 29.89
CA GLN A 55 17.36 -7.97 30.11
C GLN A 55 18.18 -9.08 30.77
N ALA A 56 17.58 -9.80 31.72
CA ALA A 56 18.18 -10.98 32.33
C ALA A 56 18.33 -12.16 31.35
N ALA A 57 17.40 -12.35 30.41
CA ALA A 57 17.54 -13.36 29.36
C ALA A 57 18.59 -12.97 28.31
N LEU A 58 18.73 -11.67 28.01
CA LEU A 58 19.70 -11.14 27.07
C LEU A 58 21.12 -11.08 27.64
N SER A 59 21.31 -11.11 28.97
CA SER A 59 22.66 -11.11 29.55
C SER A 59 23.48 -12.38 29.24
N ASP A 60 22.80 -13.47 28.88
CA ASP A 60 23.43 -14.73 28.44
C ASP A 60 23.60 -14.79 26.90
N VAL A 61 23.12 -13.79 26.18
CA VAL A 61 23.19 -13.66 24.71
C VAL A 61 24.31 -12.69 24.35
N PRO A 62 24.96 -12.81 23.17
CA PRO A 62 25.98 -11.86 22.77
C PRO A 62 25.44 -10.42 22.73
N ALA A 63 26.09 -9.50 23.47
CA ALA A 63 25.76 -8.08 23.48
C ALA A 63 26.07 -7.36 22.15
N ASP A 64 26.80 -8.04 21.27
CA ASP A 64 27.19 -7.54 19.95
C ASP A 64 26.30 -8.16 18.86
N ALA A 65 25.75 -7.30 18.00
CA ALA A 65 24.90 -7.70 16.89
C ALA A 65 25.63 -8.66 15.94
N ASP A 66 26.93 -8.45 15.69
CA ASP A 66 27.70 -9.34 14.81
C ASP A 66 27.88 -10.73 15.41
N ALA A 67 28.21 -10.82 16.69
CA ALA A 67 28.28 -12.09 17.40
C ALA A 67 26.93 -12.83 17.43
N TRP A 68 25.82 -12.13 17.68
CA TRP A 68 24.50 -12.75 17.66
C TRP A 68 24.11 -13.20 16.25
N ARG A 69 24.37 -12.37 15.22
CA ARG A 69 24.21 -12.74 13.82
C ARG A 69 25.02 -13.99 13.49
N ALA A 70 26.29 -14.07 13.89
CA ALA A 70 27.13 -15.24 13.65
C ALA A 70 26.56 -16.51 14.31
N ALA A 71 26.08 -16.43 15.54
CA ALA A 71 25.44 -17.54 16.24
C ALA A 71 24.16 -18.01 15.52
N LEU A 72 23.32 -17.07 15.08
CA LEU A 72 22.13 -17.37 14.28
C LEU A 72 22.52 -18.05 12.95
N GLN A 73 23.53 -17.53 12.24
CA GLN A 73 23.99 -18.10 10.96
C GLN A 73 24.56 -19.52 11.09
N ALA A 74 25.19 -19.83 12.22
CA ALA A 74 25.72 -21.17 12.49
C ALA A 74 24.61 -22.20 12.77
N SER A 75 23.43 -21.75 13.19
CA SER A 75 22.32 -22.62 13.58
C SER A 75 21.65 -23.31 12.39
N PRO A 76 21.33 -24.61 12.49
CA PRO A 76 20.55 -25.30 11.46
C PRO A 76 19.08 -24.82 11.38
N LEU A 77 18.61 -24.07 12.38
CA LEU A 77 17.25 -23.54 12.40
C LEU A 77 17.09 -22.26 11.58
N VAL A 78 18.21 -21.65 11.15
CA VAL A 78 18.23 -20.39 10.43
C VAL A 78 18.81 -20.62 9.04
N ALA A 79 18.09 -20.17 8.01
CA ALA A 79 18.65 -20.08 6.66
C ALA A 79 19.20 -18.68 6.42
N THR A 80 20.41 -18.61 5.87
CA THR A 80 20.97 -17.40 5.28
C THR A 80 20.71 -17.41 3.78
N VAL A 81 20.47 -16.23 3.21
CA VAL A 81 20.41 -16.05 1.76
C VAL A 81 21.84 -16.12 1.22
N ASP A 82 22.14 -17.10 0.36
CA ASP A 82 23.47 -17.17 -0.28
C ASP A 82 23.65 -16.08 -1.35
N MET A 83 24.87 -15.94 -1.90
CA MET A 83 25.15 -14.94 -2.94
C MET A 83 24.32 -15.14 -4.23
N ARG A 84 23.67 -16.30 -4.40
CA ARG A 84 22.78 -16.61 -5.54
C ARG A 84 21.31 -16.44 -5.19
N GLY A 85 21.00 -15.96 -3.98
CA GLY A 85 19.63 -15.76 -3.51
C GLY A 85 18.93 -17.07 -3.07
N ALA A 86 19.64 -18.18 -2.99
CA ALA A 86 19.08 -19.46 -2.56
C ALA A 86 19.13 -19.60 -1.04
N LEU A 87 18.12 -20.28 -0.49
CA LEU A 87 17.99 -20.53 0.93
C LEU A 87 18.15 -22.01 1.22
N ARG A 88 18.79 -22.34 2.34
CA ARG A 88 18.84 -23.71 2.84
C ARG A 88 17.43 -24.24 3.08
N ALA A 89 17.09 -25.39 2.50
CA ALA A 89 15.77 -26.00 2.68
C ALA A 89 15.52 -26.38 4.15
N GLY A 90 14.25 -26.33 4.58
CA GLY A 90 13.80 -26.85 5.88
C GLY A 90 14.02 -25.97 7.11
N ALA A 91 14.81 -24.90 7.03
CA ALA A 91 14.98 -23.96 8.14
C ALA A 91 13.69 -23.14 8.39
N PRO A 92 13.18 -23.09 9.64
CA PRO A 92 11.99 -22.30 10.00
C PRO A 92 12.23 -20.80 10.07
N LEU A 93 13.47 -20.36 10.27
CA LEU A 93 13.85 -18.95 10.36
C LEU A 93 14.71 -18.56 9.14
N VAL A 94 14.67 -17.28 8.78
CA VAL A 94 15.54 -16.69 7.74
C VAL A 94 16.21 -15.45 8.28
N LEU A 95 17.53 -15.37 8.14
CA LEU A 95 18.30 -14.18 8.47
C LEU A 95 18.80 -13.53 7.17
N HIS A 96 18.48 -12.25 6.98
CA HIS A 96 18.89 -11.48 5.82
C HIS A 96 19.14 -10.01 6.22
N GLU A 97 20.35 -9.50 5.98
CA GLU A 97 20.74 -8.10 6.23
C GLU A 97 20.34 -7.59 7.63
N GLY A 98 20.63 -8.36 8.69
CA GLY A 98 20.30 -7.98 10.08
C GLY A 98 18.83 -8.16 10.46
N ARG A 99 17.99 -8.65 9.54
CA ARG A 99 16.57 -8.89 9.76
C ARG A 99 16.29 -10.38 9.90
N LEU A 100 15.66 -10.77 11.01
CA LEU A 100 15.26 -12.15 11.28
C LEU A 100 13.76 -12.34 11.00
N TYR A 101 13.44 -13.34 10.20
CA TYR A 101 12.07 -13.63 9.76
C TYR A 101 11.65 -15.03 10.20
N LEU A 102 10.35 -15.19 10.45
CA LEU A 102 9.73 -16.50 10.23
C LEU A 102 9.72 -16.77 8.72
N ARG A 103 10.15 -17.96 8.30
CA ARG A 103 10.30 -18.35 6.88
C ARG A 103 9.13 -17.92 6.00
N ARG A 104 7.89 -18.10 6.47
CA ARG A 104 6.68 -17.78 5.69
C ARG A 104 6.61 -16.30 5.30
N TYR A 105 6.96 -15.38 6.21
CA TYR A 105 6.91 -13.94 5.93
C TYR A 105 8.05 -13.51 5.02
N TRP A 106 9.24 -14.10 5.18
CA TRP A 106 10.32 -13.92 4.22
C TRP A 106 9.89 -14.32 2.80
N ASP A 107 9.25 -15.48 2.66
CA ASP A 107 8.76 -15.95 1.37
C ASP A 107 7.69 -15.00 0.80
N TYR A 108 6.74 -14.54 1.63
CA TYR A 108 5.72 -13.57 1.22
C TYR A 108 6.33 -12.24 0.76
N GLU A 109 7.27 -11.67 1.52
CA GLU A 109 7.95 -10.43 1.17
C GLU A 109 8.68 -10.54 -0.17
N ARG A 110 9.44 -11.62 -0.36
CA ARG A 110 10.13 -11.89 -1.61
C ARG A 110 9.15 -12.00 -2.79
N ARG A 111 8.04 -12.71 -2.64
CA ARG A 111 7.03 -12.86 -3.70
C ARG A 111 6.39 -11.52 -4.06
N VAL A 112 6.04 -10.71 -3.07
CA VAL A 112 5.51 -9.36 -3.29
C VAL A 112 6.52 -8.50 -4.02
N ALA A 113 7.77 -8.43 -3.53
CA ALA A 113 8.83 -7.65 -4.17
C ALA A 113 9.05 -8.08 -5.64
N GLN A 114 9.10 -9.39 -5.90
CA GLN A 114 9.27 -9.92 -7.26
C GLN A 114 8.10 -9.51 -8.18
N GLN A 115 6.86 -9.63 -7.72
CA GLN A 115 5.68 -9.29 -8.52
C GLN A 115 5.58 -7.78 -8.78
N VAL A 116 5.86 -6.95 -7.77
CA VAL A 116 5.87 -5.49 -7.90
C VAL A 116 6.93 -5.05 -8.91
N LEU A 117 8.16 -5.59 -8.81
CA LEU A 117 9.23 -5.27 -9.76
C LEU A 117 8.90 -5.75 -11.17
N ALA A 118 8.39 -6.98 -11.33
CA ALA A 118 8.03 -7.52 -12.64
C ALA A 118 6.95 -6.68 -13.36
N ARG A 119 6.06 -6.02 -12.61
CA ARG A 119 4.95 -5.21 -13.14
C ARG A 119 5.26 -3.71 -13.21
N GLY A 120 6.21 -3.22 -12.41
CA GLY A 120 6.51 -1.80 -12.26
C GLY A 120 7.71 -1.29 -13.06
N VAL A 121 8.58 -2.17 -13.56
CA VAL A 121 9.87 -1.76 -14.18
C VAL A 121 9.76 -1.31 -15.64
N ALA A 122 8.84 -1.88 -16.43
CA ALA A 122 8.72 -1.56 -17.85
C ALA A 122 7.46 -0.72 -18.14
N PRO A 123 7.58 0.57 -18.50
CA PRO A 123 6.43 1.36 -18.94
C PRO A 123 5.86 0.78 -20.24
N MET A 124 4.54 0.73 -20.34
CA MET A 124 3.86 0.37 -21.57
C MET A 124 3.89 1.56 -22.54
N PRO A 125 4.15 1.31 -23.85
CA PRO A 125 4.06 2.37 -24.84
C PRO A 125 2.62 2.84 -24.97
N VAL A 126 2.40 4.15 -24.90
CA VAL A 126 1.09 4.79 -25.05
C VAL A 126 1.23 6.03 -25.91
N ASP A 127 0.23 6.31 -26.74
CA ASP A 127 0.18 7.54 -27.52
C ASP A 127 -0.21 8.72 -26.62
N THR A 128 0.77 9.55 -26.27
CA THR A 128 0.56 10.69 -25.36
C THR A 128 -0.44 11.73 -25.88
N SER A 129 -0.63 11.88 -27.20
CA SER A 129 -1.63 12.83 -27.70
C SER A 129 -3.05 12.31 -27.48
N ALA A 130 -3.28 11.02 -27.77
CA ALA A 130 -4.55 10.38 -27.50
C ALA A 130 -4.84 10.36 -25.98
N VAL A 131 -3.83 10.09 -25.15
CA VAL A 131 -3.97 10.15 -23.69
C VAL A 131 -4.37 11.55 -23.23
N ARG A 132 -3.74 12.60 -23.77
CA ARG A 132 -4.06 13.99 -23.43
C ARG A 132 -5.49 14.34 -23.78
N GLU A 133 -5.96 13.99 -24.97
CA GLU A 133 -7.33 14.26 -25.41
C GLU A 133 -8.37 13.67 -24.43
N HIS A 134 -8.18 12.42 -24.03
CA HIS A 134 -9.06 11.77 -23.06
C HIS A 134 -8.93 12.37 -21.66
N LEU A 135 -7.70 12.65 -21.20
CA LEU A 135 -7.51 13.26 -19.88
C LEU A 135 -8.10 14.66 -19.80
N ASP A 136 -8.03 15.47 -20.86
CA ASP A 136 -8.64 16.80 -20.92
C ASP A 136 -10.19 16.72 -20.90
N LEU A 137 -10.75 15.68 -21.52
CA LEU A 137 -12.18 15.39 -21.43
C LEU A 137 -12.61 14.98 -20.01
N LEU A 138 -11.84 14.11 -19.37
CA LEU A 138 -12.14 13.56 -18.05
C LEU A 138 -11.90 14.58 -16.91
N PHE A 139 -10.93 15.48 -17.10
CA PHE A 139 -10.51 16.50 -16.15
C PHE A 139 -10.52 17.89 -16.82
N PRO A 140 -11.70 18.47 -17.07
CA PRO A 140 -11.81 19.79 -17.67
C PRO A 140 -11.14 20.82 -16.76
N ALA A 141 -10.35 21.72 -17.35
CA ALA A 141 -9.71 22.80 -16.61
C ALA A 141 -10.77 23.67 -15.94
N ALA A 142 -10.50 24.09 -14.69
CA ALA A 142 -11.29 25.14 -14.08
C ALA A 142 -11.21 26.38 -14.96
N THR A 143 -12.35 26.93 -15.36
CA THR A 143 -12.48 28.14 -16.18
C THR A 143 -12.05 29.37 -15.36
N GLY A 144 -10.75 29.51 -15.10
CA GLY A 144 -10.12 30.69 -14.51
C GLY A 144 -9.13 31.26 -15.52
N GLY A 145 -9.39 32.48 -15.98
CA GLY A 145 -8.56 33.15 -16.98
C GLY A 145 -7.18 33.50 -16.42
N ASP A 146 -6.14 33.09 -17.14
CA ASP A 146 -4.90 33.81 -17.44
C ASP A 146 -3.97 32.89 -18.26
N ASP A 147 -3.05 33.48 -19.03
CA ASP A 147 -2.05 32.84 -19.92
C ASP A 147 -1.01 31.92 -19.21
N VAL A 148 -1.27 31.53 -17.96
CA VAL A 148 -0.38 30.70 -17.14
C VAL A 148 -0.84 29.24 -17.21
N ALA A 149 0.08 28.33 -17.51
CA ALA A 149 -0.21 26.89 -17.53
C ALA A 149 -0.87 26.46 -16.21
N PRO A 150 -1.97 25.70 -16.26
CA PRO A 150 -2.70 25.32 -15.05
C PRO A 150 -1.82 24.50 -14.11
N PRO A 151 -2.00 24.64 -12.77
CA PRO A 151 -1.29 23.80 -11.82
C PRO A 151 -1.57 22.31 -12.08
N ILE A 152 -0.64 21.46 -11.65
CA ILE A 152 -0.78 20.00 -11.77
C ILE A 152 -2.04 19.52 -11.01
N ASP A 153 -2.94 18.84 -11.72
CA ASP A 153 -4.02 18.09 -11.11
C ASP A 153 -3.48 16.67 -10.80
N TRP A 154 -3.30 16.38 -9.51
CA TRP A 154 -2.77 15.09 -9.06
C TRP A 154 -3.68 13.90 -9.38
N GLN A 155 -4.99 14.11 -9.53
CA GLN A 155 -5.93 13.07 -9.95
C GLN A 155 -5.75 12.78 -11.45
N LYS A 156 -5.59 13.83 -12.27
CA LYS A 156 -5.24 13.69 -13.69
C LYS A 156 -3.89 13.02 -13.90
N ALA A 157 -2.89 13.41 -13.12
CA ALA A 157 -1.55 12.81 -13.14
C ALA A 157 -1.58 11.34 -12.69
N ALA A 158 -2.39 10.99 -11.69
CA ALA A 158 -2.59 9.60 -11.27
C ALA A 158 -3.16 8.73 -12.41
N CYS A 159 -4.16 9.22 -13.13
CA CYS A 159 -4.72 8.51 -14.28
C CYS A 159 -3.67 8.33 -15.39
N GLY A 160 -2.95 9.40 -15.73
CA GLY A 160 -1.90 9.36 -16.76
C GLY A 160 -0.75 8.42 -16.40
N LEU A 161 -0.29 8.41 -15.15
CA LEU A 161 0.79 7.52 -14.70
C LEU A 161 0.33 6.06 -14.68
N ALA A 162 -0.87 5.79 -14.14
CA ALA A 162 -1.38 4.43 -14.01
C ALA A 162 -1.66 3.76 -15.37
N LEU A 163 -2.04 4.54 -16.39
CA LEU A 163 -2.18 4.05 -17.76
C LEU A 163 -0.87 3.47 -18.33
N ARG A 164 0.29 3.94 -17.87
CA ARG A 164 1.61 3.49 -18.35
C ARG A 164 2.10 2.22 -17.63
N GLY A 165 1.48 1.80 -16.53
CA GLY A 165 1.95 0.69 -15.69
C GLY A 165 0.96 -0.46 -15.57
N ARG A 166 1.48 -1.67 -15.26
CA ARG A 166 0.64 -2.81 -14.82
C ARG A 166 0.46 -2.88 -13.32
N PHE A 167 1.19 -2.04 -12.59
CA PHE A 167 1.09 -1.88 -11.17
C PHE A 167 1.07 -0.39 -10.88
N SER A 168 0.13 0.07 -10.06
CA SER A 168 0.06 1.47 -9.65
C SER A 168 -0.48 1.60 -8.25
N ILE A 169 -0.02 2.63 -7.54
CA ILE A 169 -0.53 2.99 -6.22
C ILE A 169 -1.02 4.43 -6.28
N ILE A 170 -2.27 4.64 -5.90
CA ILE A 170 -2.87 5.96 -5.71
C ILE A 170 -3.14 6.10 -4.22
N THR A 171 -2.24 6.81 -3.54
CA THR A 171 -2.33 7.04 -2.10
C THR A 171 -2.85 8.44 -1.81
N GLY A 172 -3.49 8.65 -0.66
CA GLY A 172 -3.90 9.97 -0.23
C GLY A 172 -4.86 9.89 0.94
N GLY A 173 -4.95 10.97 1.72
CA GLY A 173 -5.81 11.05 2.89
C GLY A 173 -7.30 10.85 2.57
N PRO A 174 -8.17 10.78 3.58
CA PRO A 174 -9.61 10.77 3.40
C PRO A 174 -10.05 12.01 2.60
N GLY A 175 -11.01 11.83 1.69
CA GLY A 175 -11.59 12.97 0.95
C GLY A 175 -10.72 13.56 -0.17
N THR A 176 -9.57 12.98 -0.48
CA THR A 176 -8.71 13.37 -1.62
C THR A 176 -9.22 12.92 -3.00
N GLY A 177 -10.35 12.22 -3.03
CA GLY A 177 -11.00 11.78 -4.26
C GLY A 177 -10.35 10.56 -4.94
N LYS A 178 -9.79 9.62 -4.16
CA LYS A 178 -9.26 8.34 -4.68
C LYS A 178 -10.26 7.60 -5.56
N THR A 179 -11.50 7.43 -5.10
CA THR A 179 -12.54 6.73 -5.87
C THR A 179 -13.00 7.51 -7.11
N TYR A 180 -13.08 8.84 -7.02
CA TYR A 180 -13.34 9.72 -8.17
C TYR A 180 -12.25 9.55 -9.25
N THR A 181 -10.99 9.50 -8.81
CA THR A 181 -9.83 9.27 -9.67
C THR A 181 -9.89 7.87 -10.29
N ALA A 182 -10.24 6.85 -9.51
CA ALA A 182 -10.36 5.47 -9.98
C ALA A 182 -11.43 5.30 -11.07
N ALA A 183 -12.60 5.94 -10.94
CA ALA A 183 -13.63 5.92 -11.96
C ALA A 183 -13.15 6.55 -13.28
N ARG A 184 -12.45 7.69 -13.22
CA ARG A 184 -11.86 8.33 -14.40
C ARG A 184 -10.71 7.52 -15.00
N LEU A 185 -9.92 6.84 -14.17
CA LEU A 185 -8.91 5.91 -14.64
C LEU A 185 -9.54 4.73 -15.38
N LEU A 186 -10.66 4.17 -14.89
CA LEU A 186 -11.39 3.12 -15.62
C LEU A 186 -11.90 3.63 -16.97
N ALA A 187 -12.47 4.84 -17.02
CA ALA A 187 -12.89 5.47 -18.27
C ALA A 187 -11.73 5.66 -19.25
N LEU A 188 -10.57 6.13 -18.77
CA LEU A 188 -9.36 6.25 -19.57
C LEU A 188 -8.85 4.91 -20.08
N LEU A 189 -8.79 3.89 -19.21
CA LEU A 189 -8.35 2.55 -19.58
C LEU A 189 -9.25 1.96 -20.66
N PHE A 190 -10.56 2.11 -20.51
CA PHE A 190 -11.54 1.62 -21.48
C PHE A 190 -11.42 2.34 -22.83
N ALA A 191 -11.29 3.68 -22.82
CA ALA A 191 -11.16 4.46 -24.04
C ALA A 191 -9.84 4.19 -24.80
N MET A 192 -8.78 3.82 -24.08
CA MET A 192 -7.46 3.54 -24.64
C MET A 192 -7.23 2.05 -24.95
N ASP A 193 -8.17 1.17 -24.62
CA ASP A 193 -8.04 -0.27 -24.87
C ASP A 193 -8.28 -0.60 -26.35
N ALA A 194 -7.54 -1.57 -26.88
CA ALA A 194 -7.67 -1.99 -28.28
C ALA A 194 -8.90 -2.90 -28.52
N SER A 195 -9.45 -3.50 -27.46
CA SER A 195 -10.62 -4.38 -27.51
C SER A 195 -11.47 -4.15 -26.25
N PRO A 196 -12.06 -2.95 -26.11
CA PRO A 196 -12.81 -2.56 -24.91
C PRO A 196 -13.96 -3.52 -24.60
N GLU A 197 -14.56 -4.13 -25.63
CA GLU A 197 -15.66 -5.10 -25.52
C GLU A 197 -15.25 -6.45 -24.89
N ARG A 198 -13.95 -6.63 -24.58
CA ARG A 198 -13.43 -7.80 -23.87
C ARG A 198 -12.81 -7.46 -22.52
N LEU A 199 -12.77 -6.18 -22.14
CA LEU A 199 -12.08 -5.73 -20.94
C LEU A 199 -12.81 -6.25 -19.69
N ARG A 200 -12.14 -7.07 -18.87
CA ARG A 200 -12.70 -7.56 -17.61
C ARG A 200 -12.18 -6.74 -16.44
N VAL A 201 -13.09 -5.99 -15.81
CA VAL A 201 -12.78 -5.15 -14.66
C VAL A 201 -13.32 -5.78 -13.39
N MET A 202 -12.46 -5.94 -12.38
CA MET A 202 -12.86 -6.39 -11.04
C MET A 202 -12.52 -5.34 -10.00
N LEU A 203 -13.39 -5.21 -9.01
CA LEU A 203 -13.21 -4.35 -7.85
C LEU A 203 -13.09 -5.22 -6.60
N ALA A 204 -12.14 -4.89 -5.73
CA ALA A 204 -11.95 -5.61 -4.48
C ALA A 204 -11.63 -4.69 -3.31
N ALA A 205 -11.93 -5.17 -2.11
CA ALA A 205 -11.51 -4.54 -0.87
C ALA A 205 -11.28 -5.59 0.23
N PRO A 206 -10.58 -5.27 1.32
CA PRO A 206 -10.33 -6.20 2.43
C PRO A 206 -11.61 -6.64 3.16
N THR A 207 -12.60 -5.75 3.28
CA THR A 207 -13.85 -6.01 4.02
C THR A 207 -15.10 -5.88 3.15
N GLY A 208 -16.19 -6.58 3.52
CA GLY A 208 -17.44 -6.54 2.76
C GLY A 208 -18.08 -5.15 2.70
N LYS A 209 -17.99 -4.39 3.79
CA LYS A 209 -18.47 -3.00 3.86
C LYS A 209 -17.68 -2.08 2.93
N ALA A 210 -16.35 -2.24 2.88
CA ALA A 210 -15.51 -1.47 1.95
C ALA A 210 -15.82 -1.84 0.49
N ALA A 211 -15.97 -3.13 0.17
CA ALA A 211 -16.31 -3.57 -1.18
C ALA A 211 -17.65 -3.00 -1.66
N ALA A 212 -18.71 -3.05 -0.84
CA ALA A 212 -20.01 -2.49 -1.18
C ALA A 212 -19.93 -0.97 -1.43
N ARG A 213 -19.22 -0.23 -0.58
CA ARG A 213 -19.01 1.22 -0.73
C ARG A 213 -18.20 1.57 -1.97
N LEU A 214 -17.18 0.77 -2.30
CA LEU A 214 -16.36 0.96 -3.49
C LEU A 214 -17.22 0.88 -4.75
N LYS A 215 -18.03 -0.17 -4.92
CA LYS A 215 -18.92 -0.29 -6.10
C LYS A 215 -19.88 0.88 -6.20
N GLN A 216 -20.56 1.22 -5.11
CA GLN A 216 -21.52 2.34 -5.09
C GLN A 216 -20.85 3.66 -5.48
N SER A 217 -19.64 3.91 -4.98
CA SER A 217 -18.91 5.15 -5.23
C SER A 217 -18.37 5.22 -6.65
N ILE A 218 -17.93 4.10 -7.22
CA ILE A 218 -17.53 4.01 -8.64
C ILE A 218 -18.75 4.25 -9.54
N ASP A 219 -19.88 3.61 -9.26
CA ASP A 219 -21.11 3.77 -10.06
C ASP A 219 -21.62 5.21 -10.04
N ALA A 220 -21.66 5.84 -8.86
CA ALA A 220 -22.04 7.23 -8.73
C ALA A 220 -21.07 8.15 -9.51
N ALA A 221 -19.76 7.94 -9.37
CA ALA A 221 -18.76 8.74 -10.08
C ALA A 221 -18.78 8.55 -11.60
N LEU A 222 -19.10 7.34 -12.09
CA LEU A 222 -19.29 7.08 -13.51
C LEU A 222 -20.58 7.72 -14.05
N GLY A 223 -21.67 7.71 -13.26
CA GLY A 223 -22.91 8.42 -13.62
C GLY A 223 -22.69 9.93 -13.75
N GLU A 224 -22.07 10.55 -12.75
CA GLU A 224 -21.70 11.98 -12.80
C GLU A 224 -20.78 12.29 -13.99
N LEU A 225 -19.84 11.40 -14.29
CA LEU A 225 -18.95 11.55 -15.44
C LEU A 225 -19.70 11.42 -16.76
N ASN A 226 -20.68 10.51 -16.85
CA ASN A 226 -21.51 10.32 -18.04
C ASN A 226 -22.31 11.57 -18.37
N ASP A 227 -22.86 12.24 -17.35
CA ASP A 227 -23.53 13.54 -17.52
C ASP A 227 -22.57 14.63 -18.04
N GLN A 228 -21.28 14.55 -17.68
CA GLN A 228 -20.25 15.50 -18.10
C GLN A 228 -19.76 15.25 -19.54
N VAL A 229 -19.53 13.99 -19.92
CA VAL A 229 -18.90 13.63 -21.20
C VAL A 229 -19.89 13.28 -22.30
N GLY A 230 -21.12 12.88 -21.94
CA GLY A 230 -22.16 12.44 -22.87
C GLY A 230 -21.70 11.31 -23.79
N ASP A 231 -22.15 11.35 -25.05
CA ASP A 231 -21.85 10.33 -26.08
C ASP A 231 -20.38 10.25 -26.51
N ARG A 232 -19.49 11.10 -25.95
CA ARG A 232 -18.07 11.10 -26.28
C ARG A 232 -17.34 9.87 -25.75
N LEU A 233 -17.87 9.22 -24.72
CA LEU A 233 -17.35 7.98 -24.16
C LEU A 233 -18.51 7.04 -23.80
N PRO A 234 -18.49 5.77 -24.22
CA PRO A 234 -19.57 4.83 -23.90
C PRO A 234 -19.42 4.30 -22.45
N LEU A 235 -19.70 5.15 -21.46
CA LEU A 235 -19.52 4.80 -20.04
C LEU A 235 -20.55 3.79 -19.53
N ASP A 236 -21.74 3.73 -20.13
CA ASP A 236 -22.73 2.68 -19.85
C ASP A 236 -22.21 1.30 -20.26
N GLU A 237 -21.48 1.22 -21.38
CA GLU A 237 -20.81 -0.01 -21.80
C GLU A 237 -19.74 -0.38 -20.78
N LEU A 238 -18.83 0.54 -20.43
CA LEU A 238 -17.83 0.32 -19.37
C LEU A 238 -18.48 -0.18 -18.06
N ALA A 239 -19.58 0.45 -17.61
CA ALA A 239 -20.24 0.04 -16.38
C ALA A 239 -20.72 -1.41 -16.40
N SER A 240 -21.14 -1.92 -17.58
CA SER A 240 -21.54 -3.32 -17.76
C SER A 240 -20.37 -4.32 -17.68
N HIS A 241 -19.13 -3.85 -17.92
CA HIS A 241 -17.90 -4.65 -17.80
C HIS A 241 -17.36 -4.75 -16.37
N ILE A 242 -17.83 -3.87 -15.46
CA ILE A 242 -17.40 -3.84 -14.06
C ILE A 242 -18.16 -4.90 -13.26
N GLN A 243 -17.44 -5.92 -12.82
CA GLN A 243 -18.00 -6.96 -11.95
C GLN A 243 -18.38 -6.40 -10.56
N PRO A 244 -19.33 -7.03 -9.85
CA PRO A 244 -19.63 -6.69 -8.47
C PRO A 244 -18.36 -6.71 -7.60
N ALA A 245 -18.19 -5.70 -6.75
CA ALA A 245 -17.05 -5.64 -5.85
C ALA A 245 -17.08 -6.78 -4.83
N ARG A 246 -15.92 -7.40 -4.58
CA ARG A 246 -15.79 -8.55 -3.66
C ARG A 246 -14.79 -8.27 -2.56
N THR A 247 -14.86 -9.06 -1.48
CA THR A 247 -13.74 -9.10 -0.54
C THR A 247 -12.54 -9.79 -1.18
N LEU A 248 -11.31 -9.46 -0.78
CA LEU A 248 -10.11 -10.15 -1.26
C LEU A 248 -10.18 -11.67 -1.03
N HIS A 249 -10.67 -12.09 0.14
CA HIS A 249 -10.93 -13.49 0.45
C HIS A 249 -11.92 -14.16 -0.53
N SER A 250 -13.02 -13.48 -0.86
CA SER A 250 -14.01 -14.00 -1.82
C SER A 250 -13.46 -14.01 -3.25
N LEU A 251 -12.68 -12.99 -3.63
CA LEU A 251 -12.02 -12.88 -4.93
C LEU A 251 -11.05 -14.06 -5.14
N LEU A 252 -10.19 -14.33 -4.16
CA LEU A 252 -9.22 -15.42 -4.21
C LEU A 252 -9.83 -16.81 -3.96
N GLY A 253 -11.10 -16.88 -3.57
CA GLY A 253 -11.80 -18.13 -3.30
C GLY A 253 -11.26 -18.84 -2.06
N ALA A 254 -11.21 -18.11 -0.93
CA ALA A 254 -10.89 -18.66 0.37
C ALA A 254 -11.79 -19.87 0.72
N ARG A 255 -11.20 -20.88 1.37
CA ARG A 255 -11.89 -22.12 1.75
C ARG A 255 -11.97 -22.22 3.29
N PRO A 256 -13.10 -22.67 3.86
CA PRO A 256 -13.32 -22.64 5.33
C PRO A 256 -12.31 -23.41 6.20
N ASP A 257 -11.60 -24.39 5.64
CA ASP A 257 -10.73 -25.30 6.42
C ASP A 257 -9.25 -25.27 6.00
N THR A 258 -8.85 -24.30 5.17
CA THR A 258 -7.48 -24.21 4.70
C THR A 258 -7.05 -22.77 4.46
N ARG A 259 -5.77 -22.51 4.66
CA ARG A 259 -5.12 -21.25 4.26
C ARG A 259 -4.90 -21.15 2.74
N ARG A 260 -5.26 -22.18 1.98
CA ARG A 260 -5.12 -22.17 0.52
C ARG A 260 -6.29 -21.42 -0.13
N PHE A 261 -5.93 -20.56 -1.06
CA PHE A 261 -6.88 -19.93 -1.98
C PHE A 261 -7.16 -20.85 -3.17
N ARG A 262 -8.29 -20.60 -3.85
CA ARG A 262 -8.62 -21.28 -5.10
C ARG A 262 -7.79 -20.76 -6.26
N PHE A 263 -7.57 -19.45 -6.30
CA PHE A 263 -6.79 -18.79 -7.35
C PHE A 263 -5.37 -18.55 -6.86
N ASP A 264 -4.41 -18.85 -7.73
CA ASP A 264 -2.97 -18.80 -7.48
C ASP A 264 -2.22 -18.66 -8.81
N ALA A 265 -0.89 -18.78 -8.79
CA ALA A 265 -0.09 -18.68 -10.01
C ALA A 265 -0.37 -19.78 -11.05
N ALA A 266 -0.89 -20.94 -10.64
CA ALA A 266 -1.27 -22.03 -11.55
C ALA A 266 -2.71 -21.88 -12.07
N HIS A 267 -3.58 -21.24 -11.31
CA HIS A 267 -4.97 -20.94 -11.65
C HIS A 267 -5.22 -19.44 -11.48
N PRO A 268 -4.76 -18.60 -12.42
CA PRO A 268 -4.86 -17.15 -12.28
C PRO A 268 -6.31 -16.66 -12.36
N LEU A 269 -6.55 -15.47 -11.81
CA LEU A 269 -7.80 -14.74 -11.92
C LEU A 269 -8.08 -14.38 -13.39
N GLU A 270 -9.35 -14.41 -13.77
CA GLU A 270 -9.82 -14.02 -15.10
C GLU A 270 -10.12 -12.51 -15.14
N VAL A 271 -9.07 -11.69 -15.04
CA VAL A 271 -9.18 -10.23 -14.95
C VAL A 271 -8.12 -9.53 -15.79
N ASP A 272 -8.49 -8.39 -16.37
CA ASP A 272 -7.56 -7.52 -17.12
C ASP A 272 -7.21 -6.26 -16.30
N VAL A 273 -8.17 -5.74 -15.53
CA VAL A 273 -7.98 -4.62 -14.60
C VAL A 273 -8.56 -4.95 -13.23
N LEU A 274 -7.72 -4.93 -12.19
CA LEU A 274 -8.12 -5.06 -10.80
C LEU A 274 -7.90 -3.75 -10.05
N ILE A 275 -8.95 -3.19 -9.45
CA ILE A 275 -8.85 -2.09 -8.48
C ILE A 275 -9.07 -2.64 -7.08
N VAL A 276 -8.13 -2.33 -6.17
CA VAL A 276 -8.21 -2.72 -4.77
C VAL A 276 -8.25 -1.47 -3.90
N ASP A 277 -9.36 -1.25 -3.21
CA ASP A 277 -9.53 -0.13 -2.28
C ASP A 277 -9.25 -0.53 -0.82
N GLU A 278 -8.98 0.45 0.03
CA GLU A 278 -8.55 0.27 1.43
C GLU A 278 -7.30 -0.63 1.52
N ALA A 279 -6.34 -0.44 0.59
CA ALA A 279 -5.14 -1.27 0.49
C ALA A 279 -4.22 -1.19 1.73
N SER A 280 -4.39 -0.17 2.57
CA SER A 280 -3.74 0.00 3.88
C SER A 280 -4.02 -1.15 4.83
N MET A 281 -5.19 -1.79 4.71
CA MET A 281 -5.58 -2.93 5.55
C MET A 281 -5.07 -4.28 5.03
N ILE A 282 -4.34 -4.32 3.91
CA ILE A 282 -3.85 -5.58 3.32
C ILE A 282 -2.53 -5.97 4.00
N HIS A 283 -2.55 -7.10 4.70
CA HIS A 283 -1.36 -7.72 5.28
C HIS A 283 -0.53 -8.48 4.24
N LEU A 284 0.69 -8.85 4.61
CA LEU A 284 1.68 -9.38 3.68
C LEU A 284 1.27 -10.69 3.00
N GLU A 285 0.65 -11.62 3.74
CA GLU A 285 0.16 -12.89 3.18
C GLU A 285 -0.91 -12.67 2.09
N MET A 286 -1.87 -11.79 2.34
CA MET A 286 -2.94 -11.48 1.39
C MET A 286 -2.39 -10.78 0.14
N MET A 287 -1.45 -9.84 0.32
CA MET A 287 -0.80 -9.19 -0.82
C MET A 287 -0.03 -10.20 -1.68
N ALA A 288 0.73 -11.11 -1.06
CA ALA A 288 1.48 -12.15 -1.77
C ALA A 288 0.53 -13.05 -2.58
N ALA A 289 -0.53 -13.56 -1.95
CA ALA A 289 -1.53 -14.39 -2.62
C ALA A 289 -2.24 -13.66 -3.76
N LEU A 290 -2.61 -12.38 -3.56
CA LEU A 290 -3.26 -11.57 -4.57
C LEU A 290 -2.38 -11.39 -5.81
N LEU A 291 -1.12 -10.98 -5.62
CA LEU A 291 -0.21 -10.71 -6.73
C LEU A 291 0.19 -11.99 -7.48
N GLU A 292 0.28 -13.13 -6.80
CA GLU A 292 0.50 -14.44 -7.42
C GLU A 292 -0.70 -14.90 -8.26
N ALA A 293 -1.92 -14.63 -7.81
CA ALA A 293 -3.14 -14.99 -8.53
C ALA A 293 -3.42 -14.10 -9.75
N LEU A 294 -2.71 -12.98 -9.93
CA LEU A 294 -2.94 -12.08 -11.06
C LEU A 294 -2.23 -12.55 -12.35
N PRO A 295 -2.91 -12.54 -13.50
CA PRO A 295 -2.26 -12.76 -14.79
C PRO A 295 -1.07 -11.81 -15.01
N PRO A 296 0.02 -12.24 -15.67
CA PRO A 296 1.19 -11.38 -15.92
C PRO A 296 0.89 -10.07 -16.67
N MET A 297 -0.17 -10.07 -17.48
CA MET A 297 -0.59 -8.90 -18.28
C MET A 297 -1.65 -8.04 -17.59
N ALA A 298 -2.28 -8.54 -16.51
CA ALA A 298 -3.30 -7.80 -15.78
C ALA A 298 -2.72 -6.55 -15.12
N ARG A 299 -3.52 -5.47 -15.10
CA ARG A 299 -3.23 -4.24 -14.38
C ARG A 299 -3.82 -4.34 -12.97
N VAL A 300 -3.04 -3.93 -11.97
CA VAL A 300 -3.51 -3.79 -10.59
C VAL A 300 -3.28 -2.36 -10.10
N ILE A 301 -4.32 -1.78 -9.53
CA ILE A 301 -4.32 -0.43 -8.97
C ILE A 301 -4.71 -0.52 -7.51
N PHE A 302 -3.80 -0.14 -6.62
CA PHE A 302 -4.05 -0.05 -5.19
C PHE A 302 -4.46 1.37 -4.83
N LEU A 303 -5.60 1.50 -4.18
CA LEU A 303 -6.09 2.74 -3.58
C LEU A 303 -5.99 2.58 -2.07
N GLY A 304 -5.45 3.60 -1.40
CA GLY A 304 -5.35 3.56 0.05
C GLY A 304 -4.83 4.86 0.63
N ASP A 305 -4.66 4.85 1.94
CA ASP A 305 -4.06 5.96 2.66
C ASP A 305 -2.84 5.43 3.41
N LYS A 306 -1.67 6.02 3.16
CA LYS A 306 -0.41 5.61 3.79
C LYS A 306 -0.40 5.92 5.30
N ASP A 307 -1.19 6.91 5.73
CA ASP A 307 -1.25 7.41 7.11
C ASP A 307 -2.40 6.78 7.90
N GLN A 308 -3.17 5.89 7.29
CA GLN A 308 -4.21 5.13 7.97
C GLN A 308 -3.63 4.02 8.83
N LEU A 309 -4.43 3.52 9.78
CA LEU A 309 -4.09 2.31 10.53
C LEU A 309 -3.79 1.15 9.57
N ALA A 310 -2.63 0.54 9.76
CA ALA A 310 -2.21 -0.63 9.01
C ALA A 310 -3.10 -1.85 9.33
N SER A 311 -2.92 -2.93 8.57
CA SER A 311 -3.56 -4.21 8.86
C SER A 311 -3.26 -4.68 10.29
N VAL A 312 -4.23 -5.39 10.89
CA VAL A 312 -4.06 -6.04 12.21
C VAL A 312 -3.09 -7.22 12.13
N GLU A 313 -3.01 -7.87 10.96
CA GLU A 313 -2.07 -8.96 10.70
C GLU A 313 -0.71 -8.45 10.22
N ALA A 314 0.31 -9.31 10.31
CA ALA A 314 1.69 -8.90 10.07
C ALA A 314 2.01 -8.40 8.65
N GLY A 315 2.74 -7.28 8.63
CA GLY A 315 3.27 -6.61 7.45
C GLY A 315 2.41 -5.43 6.98
N ALA A 316 2.92 -4.21 7.18
CA ALA A 316 2.30 -2.96 6.72
C ALA A 316 2.68 -2.65 5.26
N VAL A 317 2.21 -3.48 4.33
CA VAL A 317 2.70 -3.49 2.95
C VAL A 317 2.52 -2.14 2.23
N LEU A 318 1.33 -1.53 2.33
CA LEU A 318 1.08 -0.26 1.64
C LEU A 318 1.97 0.87 2.18
N GLY A 319 2.20 0.91 3.50
CA GLY A 319 3.07 1.90 4.13
C GLY A 319 4.50 1.79 3.61
N ASP A 320 5.02 0.56 3.53
CA ASP A 320 6.36 0.29 2.97
C ASP A 320 6.46 0.65 1.49
N LEU A 321 5.45 0.31 0.70
CA LEU A 321 5.41 0.63 -0.74
C LEU A 321 5.22 2.13 -1.02
N CYS A 322 4.57 2.86 -0.12
CA CYS A 322 4.36 4.30 -0.22
C CYS A 322 5.48 5.12 0.44
N ARG A 323 6.53 4.48 0.98
CA ARG A 323 7.62 5.19 1.67
C ARG A 323 8.25 6.24 0.75
N GLY A 324 8.13 7.52 1.13
CA GLY A 324 8.66 8.66 0.37
C GLY A 324 7.78 9.12 -0.81
N ALA A 325 6.53 8.65 -0.89
CA ALA A 325 5.57 9.08 -1.93
C ALA A 325 5.25 10.58 -1.88
N GLU A 326 5.37 11.23 -0.71
CA GLU A 326 5.16 12.67 -0.51
C GLU A 326 6.12 13.48 -1.36
N ALA A 327 7.40 13.08 -1.35
CA ALA A 327 8.48 13.69 -2.10
C ALA A 327 8.39 13.39 -3.61
N GLY A 328 7.56 12.43 -4.02
CA GLY A 328 7.50 11.93 -5.40
C GLY A 328 8.79 11.20 -5.77
N ARG A 329 9.84 11.94 -6.14
CA ARG A 329 11.10 11.45 -6.73
C ARG A 329 10.90 10.87 -8.13
N TYR A 330 10.16 11.59 -8.96
CA TYR A 330 9.94 11.22 -10.35
C TYR A 330 11.20 11.50 -11.19
N ARG A 331 11.59 10.52 -11.99
CA ARG A 331 12.71 10.62 -12.93
C ARG A 331 12.36 11.55 -14.08
N PRO A 332 13.36 12.14 -14.77
CA PRO A 332 13.13 13.02 -15.91
C PRO A 332 12.20 12.43 -16.99
N GLU A 333 12.30 11.13 -17.26
CA GLU A 333 11.45 10.45 -18.26
C GLU A 333 9.99 10.34 -17.80
N THR A 334 9.76 10.19 -16.50
CA THR A 334 8.40 10.18 -15.93
C THR A 334 7.80 11.59 -15.95
N LEU A 335 8.59 12.61 -15.62
CA LEU A 335 8.15 14.01 -15.66
C LEU A 335 7.78 14.45 -17.09
N ALA A 336 8.66 14.19 -18.06
CA ALA A 336 8.42 14.50 -19.47
C ALA A 336 7.18 13.77 -20.01
N TYR A 337 7.00 12.50 -19.63
CA TYR A 337 5.79 11.76 -19.98
C TYR A 337 4.53 12.38 -19.37
N LEU A 338 4.55 12.72 -18.08
CA LEU A 338 3.39 13.32 -17.42
C LEU A 338 3.03 14.66 -18.03
N GLU A 339 4.01 15.50 -18.35
CA GLU A 339 3.78 16.76 -19.06
C GLU A 339 3.19 16.54 -20.45
N ALA A 340 3.71 15.57 -21.21
CA ALA A 340 3.17 15.20 -22.51
C ALA A 340 1.73 14.66 -22.42
N ALA A 341 1.46 13.73 -21.51
CA ALA A 341 0.17 13.08 -21.33
C ALA A 341 -0.89 14.00 -20.71
N THR A 342 -0.52 14.86 -19.75
CA THR A 342 -1.50 15.68 -19.01
C THR A 342 -1.59 17.12 -19.49
N GLY A 343 -0.60 17.60 -20.25
CA GLY A 343 -0.47 19.02 -20.59
C GLY A 343 -0.09 19.90 -19.39
N GLN A 344 0.26 19.31 -18.25
CA GLN A 344 0.55 20.02 -17.01
C GLN A 344 1.96 19.67 -16.53
N ARG A 345 2.71 20.70 -16.10
CA ARG A 345 4.06 20.50 -15.58
C ARG A 345 4.01 20.09 -14.11
N VAL A 346 4.65 18.98 -13.78
CA VAL A 346 4.87 18.58 -12.38
C VAL A 346 5.95 19.50 -11.78
N PRO A 347 5.74 20.07 -10.58
CA PRO A 347 6.73 20.94 -9.95
C PRO A 347 8.08 20.25 -9.71
N ASP A 348 9.18 21.00 -9.89
CA ASP A 348 10.55 20.48 -9.77
C ASP A 348 10.85 19.90 -8.37
N ALA A 349 10.11 20.31 -7.34
CA ALA A 349 10.19 19.75 -5.99
C ALA A 349 9.88 18.25 -5.91
N PHE A 350 9.20 17.68 -6.92
CA PHE A 350 8.90 16.25 -7.00
C PHE A 350 9.85 15.49 -7.93
N ALA A 351 10.82 16.17 -8.55
CA ALA A 351 11.84 15.56 -9.37
C ALA A 351 12.90 14.84 -8.52
N GLY A 352 13.42 13.72 -9.01
CA GLY A 352 14.52 13.01 -8.36
C GLY A 352 14.81 11.65 -8.99
N ASP A 353 15.77 10.93 -8.42
CA ASP A 353 16.10 9.57 -8.85
C ASP A 353 15.43 8.53 -7.94
N GLY A 354 14.10 8.47 -8.00
CA GLY A 354 13.31 7.49 -7.24
C GLY A 354 13.45 6.07 -7.79
N PRO A 355 13.16 5.04 -6.98
CA PRO A 355 13.08 3.66 -7.45
C PRO A 355 11.95 3.47 -8.50
N PRO A 356 11.91 2.34 -9.23
CA PRO A 356 10.82 2.04 -10.17
C PRO A 356 9.43 2.19 -9.56
N LEU A 357 9.26 1.81 -8.29
CA LEU A 357 8.01 1.94 -7.55
C LEU A 357 7.55 3.41 -7.43
N ALA A 358 8.47 4.35 -7.19
CA ALA A 358 8.14 5.77 -7.14
C ALA A 358 7.59 6.28 -8.49
N GLN A 359 7.99 5.64 -9.60
CA GLN A 359 7.50 5.96 -10.95
C GLN A 359 6.11 5.37 -11.25
N GLN A 360 5.51 4.67 -10.28
CA GLN A 360 4.18 4.04 -10.36
C GLN A 360 3.25 4.49 -9.22
N THR A 361 3.71 5.41 -8.37
CA THR A 361 2.98 5.88 -7.18
C THR A 361 2.63 7.34 -7.35
N VAL A 362 1.36 7.68 -7.13
CA VAL A 362 0.90 9.07 -7.06
C VAL A 362 0.21 9.30 -5.72
N MET A 363 0.61 10.39 -5.04
CA MET A 363 -0.07 10.86 -3.85
C MET A 363 -1.07 11.97 -4.20
N LEU A 364 -2.34 11.78 -3.88
CA LEU A 364 -3.36 12.82 -3.94
C LEU A 364 -3.23 13.70 -2.71
N ARG A 365 -3.04 15.01 -2.94
CA ARG A 365 -2.64 15.97 -1.89
C ARG A 365 -3.78 16.88 -1.43
N GLU A 366 -4.78 17.09 -2.27
CA GLU A 366 -5.87 18.03 -1.99
C GLU A 366 -7.11 17.28 -1.51
N SER A 367 -7.50 17.53 -0.26
CA SER A 367 -8.77 17.06 0.29
C SER A 367 -9.89 17.99 -0.15
N ARG A 368 -10.91 17.45 -0.84
CA ARG A 368 -12.12 18.18 -1.23
C ARG A 368 -13.27 18.02 -0.24
N ARG A 369 -13.17 17.03 0.66
CA ARG A 369 -14.22 16.68 1.64
C ARG A 369 -13.95 17.22 3.04
N PHE A 370 -12.67 17.30 3.42
CA PHE A 370 -12.25 17.67 4.77
C PHE A 370 -11.29 18.85 4.66
N GLY A 371 -11.83 20.05 4.81
CA GLY A 371 -11.09 21.30 5.02
C GLY A 371 -11.31 21.83 6.44
N GLY A 372 -10.76 23.01 6.75
CA GLY A 372 -10.98 23.64 8.04
C GLY A 372 -10.31 22.92 9.22
N PRO A 373 -10.86 23.02 10.45
CA PRO A 373 -10.20 22.55 11.67
C PRO A 373 -9.85 21.06 11.68
N ILE A 374 -10.74 20.19 11.19
CA ILE A 374 -10.49 18.73 11.15
C ILE A 374 -9.29 18.38 10.27
N GLY A 375 -9.14 19.03 9.12
CA GLY A 375 -7.99 18.82 8.23
C GLY A 375 -6.68 19.32 8.83
N GLN A 376 -6.72 20.45 9.55
CA GLN A 376 -5.56 20.98 10.28
C GLN A 376 -5.13 20.04 11.41
N LEU A 377 -6.09 19.50 12.16
CA LEU A 377 -5.83 18.52 13.23
C LEU A 377 -5.20 17.25 12.67
N ALA A 378 -5.76 16.68 11.60
CA ALA A 378 -5.20 15.50 10.95
C ALA A 378 -3.76 15.73 10.47
N THR A 379 -3.47 16.91 9.91
CA THR A 379 -2.10 17.28 9.48
C THR A 379 -1.13 17.36 10.66
N ALA A 380 -1.54 17.99 11.77
CA ALA A 380 -0.73 18.09 12.98
C ALA A 380 -0.42 16.70 13.57
N VAL A 381 -1.42 15.81 13.61
CA VAL A 381 -1.24 14.42 14.06
C VAL A 381 -0.25 13.68 13.16
N ASN A 382 -0.39 13.75 11.83
CA ASN A 382 0.51 13.07 10.89
C ASN A 382 1.97 13.59 10.97
N GLN A 383 2.17 14.85 11.36
CA GLN A 383 3.50 15.45 11.56
C GLN A 383 4.08 15.19 12.95
N GLY A 384 3.33 14.55 13.85
CA GLY A 384 3.74 14.36 15.25
C GLY A 384 3.75 15.65 16.07
N ASP A 385 3.11 16.73 15.59
CA ASP A 385 3.01 18.00 16.31
C ASP A 385 1.87 17.95 17.33
N SER A 386 2.16 17.31 18.46
CA SER A 386 1.22 17.15 19.57
C SER A 386 0.74 18.49 20.14
N ARG A 387 1.58 19.54 20.11
CA ARG A 387 1.23 20.86 20.62
C ARG A 387 0.16 21.51 19.75
N SER A 388 0.37 21.53 18.45
CA SER A 388 -0.61 22.07 17.50
C SER A 388 -1.90 21.25 17.50
N ALA A 389 -1.81 19.92 17.56
CA ALA A 389 -2.98 19.05 17.62
C ALA A 389 -3.86 19.35 18.85
N VAL A 390 -3.25 19.44 20.05
CA VAL A 390 -3.98 19.78 21.29
C VAL A 390 -4.51 21.21 21.24
N ALA A 391 -3.73 22.17 20.75
CA ALA A 391 -4.18 23.55 20.63
C ALA A 391 -5.43 23.67 19.74
N LEU A 392 -5.47 22.98 18.59
CA LEU A 392 -6.63 22.98 17.69
C LEU A 392 -7.89 22.44 18.37
N LEU A 393 -7.76 21.39 19.19
CA LEU A 393 -8.89 20.80 19.94
C LEU A 393 -9.49 21.75 20.99
N HIS A 394 -8.69 22.67 21.54
CA HIS A 394 -9.16 23.66 22.52
C HIS A 394 -9.57 25.01 21.92
N THR A 395 -9.04 25.35 20.75
CA THR A 395 -9.18 26.71 20.18
C THR A 395 -10.19 26.79 19.04
N ASP A 396 -10.63 25.66 18.48
CA ASP A 396 -11.66 25.67 17.45
C ASP A 396 -12.98 26.25 18.01
N ARG A 397 -13.51 27.25 17.29
CA ARG A 397 -14.79 27.90 17.61
C ARG A 397 -15.89 27.55 16.62
N SER A 398 -15.57 26.77 15.57
CA SER A 398 -16.56 26.33 14.59
C SER A 398 -17.46 25.20 15.10
N GLY A 399 -17.05 24.54 16.19
CA GLY A 399 -17.73 23.36 16.74
C GLY A 399 -17.41 22.07 15.98
N ALA A 400 -16.46 22.11 15.05
CA ALA A 400 -16.00 20.93 14.32
C ALA A 400 -15.05 20.07 15.18
N LEU A 401 -14.33 20.70 16.11
CA LEU A 401 -13.47 20.04 17.09
C LEU A 401 -13.87 20.43 18.50
N ALA A 402 -13.80 19.45 19.41
CA ALA A 402 -13.99 19.68 20.84
C ALA A 402 -13.08 18.73 21.63
N TRP A 403 -12.42 19.27 22.64
CA TRP A 403 -11.71 18.47 23.64
C TRP A 403 -12.69 18.03 24.75
N LEU A 404 -12.66 16.74 25.09
CA LEU A 404 -13.41 16.17 26.22
C LEU A 404 -12.42 15.67 27.26
N ASP A 405 -12.36 16.32 28.43
CA ASP A 405 -11.41 15.97 29.50
C ASP A 405 -11.71 14.61 30.18
N ALA A 406 -12.97 14.17 30.14
CA ALA A 406 -13.43 12.92 30.75
C ALA A 406 -14.56 12.30 29.91
N PRO A 407 -14.26 11.72 28.74
CA PRO A 407 -15.28 11.19 27.85
C PRO A 407 -15.98 9.99 28.48
N SER A 408 -17.30 10.05 28.55
CA SER A 408 -18.17 8.89 28.79
C SER A 408 -18.67 8.33 27.46
N PRO A 409 -19.05 7.03 27.39
CA PRO A 409 -19.63 6.46 26.18
C PRO A 409 -20.88 7.21 25.67
N THR A 410 -21.59 7.91 26.56
CA THR A 410 -22.74 8.76 26.23
C THR A 410 -22.38 10.08 25.56
N ASP A 411 -21.11 10.52 25.64
CA ASP A 411 -20.63 11.77 25.02
C ASP A 411 -20.25 11.59 23.54
N VAL A 412 -20.17 10.33 23.07
CA VAL A 412 -19.92 9.98 21.67
C VAL A 412 -21.28 9.81 20.98
N VAL A 413 -21.80 10.90 20.41
CA VAL A 413 -23.09 10.93 19.67
C VAL A 413 -22.90 10.53 18.21
#